data_AF-A0A291EY33-F1
#
_entry.id   AF-A0A291EY33-F1
#
_cell.length_a   1.000
_cell.length_b   1.000
_cell.length_c   1.000
_cell.angle_alpha   90.00
_cell.angle_beta   90.00
_cell.angle_gamma   90.00
#
_symmetry.space_group_name_H-M   'P 1'
#
loop_
_entity.id
_entity.type
_entity.pdbx_description
1 polymer ?
#
loop_
_entity_poly.entity_id
_entity_poly.type
_entity_poly.pdbx_seq_one_letter_code
_entity_poly.pdbx_strand_id
1 'polypeptide(L)'
;MIRTSRGYIARRRRIKTRFLVSSFQGSRLKPQQEIRALASSHRDRDGQKRNFRRLWITRLNSVIREGWLSYSYSRLIHDLYKRQLSLNRKILAQIAIANKNFLSLISEEIIRDGNWKEFVGVI
;
A
#
# COMPACT_ATOMS: atom_id res chain seq x y z
N MET A 1 43.16 -40.61 -8.08
CA MET A 1 42.28 -39.41 -8.19
C MET A 1 43.14 -38.18 -8.47
N ILE A 2 42.69 -37.29 -9.36
CA ILE A 2 43.41 -36.06 -9.74
C ILE A 2 43.04 -34.92 -8.77
N ARG A 3 44.03 -34.18 -8.24
CA ARG A 3 43.80 -33.04 -7.34
C ARG A 3 43.28 -31.84 -8.13
N THR A 4 42.02 -31.47 -7.93
CA THR A 4 41.43 -30.26 -8.52
C THR A 4 41.49 -29.08 -7.55
N SER A 5 42.07 -27.96 -7.96
CA SER A 5 42.14 -26.75 -7.14
C SER A 5 40.84 -25.94 -7.18
N ARG A 6 40.53 -25.21 -6.10
CA ARG A 6 39.31 -24.37 -5.99
C ARG A 6 39.28 -23.15 -6.94
N GLY A 7 40.43 -22.78 -7.51
CA GLY A 7 40.58 -21.62 -8.40
C GLY A 7 39.94 -20.32 -7.89
N TYR A 8 39.35 -19.57 -8.82
CA TYR A 8 38.76 -18.24 -8.62
C TYR A 8 37.28 -18.28 -8.22
N ILE A 9 36.66 -19.46 -8.13
CA ILE A 9 35.24 -19.65 -7.78
C ILE A 9 34.93 -19.05 -6.40
N ALA A 10 35.79 -19.31 -5.42
CA ALA A 10 35.62 -18.77 -4.06
C ALA A 10 35.76 -17.24 -4.03
N ARG A 11 36.65 -16.67 -4.84
CA ARG A 11 36.85 -15.21 -4.95
C ARG A 11 35.64 -14.55 -5.57
N ARG A 12 35.09 -15.12 -6.65
CA ARG A 12 33.86 -14.61 -7.31
C ARG A 12 32.68 -14.53 -6.34
N ARG A 13 32.46 -15.58 -5.53
CA ARG A 13 31.39 -15.59 -4.51
C ARG A 13 31.55 -14.44 -3.50
N ARG A 14 32.77 -14.22 -2.97
CA ARG A 14 33.04 -13.14 -2.00
C ARG A 14 32.86 -11.74 -2.60
N ILE A 15 33.23 -11.54 -3.87
CA ILE A 15 33.05 -10.26 -4.55
C ILE A 15 31.55 -9.94 -4.69
N LYS A 16 30.73 -10.94 -5.08
CA LYS A 16 29.27 -10.78 -5.18
C LYS A 16 28.65 -10.33 -3.84
N THR A 17 28.92 -11.04 -2.75
CA THR A 17 28.44 -10.66 -1.41
C THR A 17 28.94 -9.28 -0.99
N ARG A 18 30.21 -8.95 -1.27
CA ARG A 18 30.77 -7.63 -0.94
C ARG A 18 30.08 -6.50 -1.70
N PHE A 19 29.71 -6.72 -2.96
CA PHE A 19 29.00 -5.74 -3.78
C PHE A 19 27.60 -5.43 -3.23
N LEU A 20 26.85 -6.47 -2.86
CA LEU A 20 25.51 -6.34 -2.27
C LEU A 20 25.52 -5.61 -0.92
N VAL A 21 26.60 -5.77 -0.15
CA VAL A 21 26.76 -5.24 1.21
C VAL A 21 27.80 -4.11 1.24
N SER A 22 27.86 -3.32 0.17
CA SER A 22 28.88 -2.27 0.00
C SER A 22 28.65 -1.05 0.90
N SER A 23 27.40 -0.64 1.07
CA SER A 23 26.97 0.53 1.85
C SER A 23 26.68 0.24 3.33
N PHE A 24 26.84 -1.00 3.79
CA PHE A 24 26.49 -1.41 5.14
C PHE A 24 27.57 -0.96 6.13
N GLN A 25 27.16 -0.34 7.23
CA GLN A 25 28.06 0.05 8.32
C GLN A 25 28.44 -1.17 9.18
N GLY A 26 29.67 -1.18 9.69
CA GLY A 26 30.18 -2.25 10.56
C GLY A 26 30.47 -3.56 9.80
N SER A 27 31.74 -3.78 9.45
CA SER A 27 32.15 -4.72 8.38
C SER A 27 32.62 -6.10 8.84
N ARG A 28 32.10 -6.65 9.96
CA ARG A 28 32.61 -7.94 10.49
C ARG A 28 31.89 -9.19 9.94
N LEU A 29 30.61 -9.10 9.52
CA LEU A 29 29.81 -10.27 9.09
C LEU A 29 28.97 -10.01 7.82
N LYS A 30 29.61 -9.72 6.70
CA LYS A 30 28.92 -9.40 5.42
C LYS A 30 27.93 -10.48 4.93
N PRO A 31 28.25 -11.80 4.98
CA PRO A 31 27.30 -12.82 4.53
C PRO A 31 26.02 -12.86 5.39
N GLN A 32 26.16 -12.64 6.70
CA GLN A 32 25.02 -12.62 7.61
C GLN A 32 24.12 -11.40 7.37
N GLN A 33 24.72 -10.25 7.06
CA GLN A 33 24.01 -9.02 6.70
C GLN A 33 23.24 -9.19 5.39
N GLU A 34 23.84 -9.82 4.37
CA GLU A 34 23.19 -10.14 3.10
C GLU A 34 21.92 -10.96 3.32
N ILE A 35 22.01 -12.05 4.09
CA ILE A 35 20.87 -12.92 4.38
C ILE A 35 19.75 -12.17 5.11
N ARG A 36 20.10 -11.36 6.13
CA ARG A 36 19.12 -10.57 6.90
C ARG A 36 18.44 -9.50 6.04
N ALA A 37 19.19 -8.84 5.16
CA ALA A 37 18.66 -7.83 4.25
C ALA A 37 17.68 -8.45 3.25
N LEU A 38 18.03 -9.60 2.65
CA LEU A 38 17.15 -10.32 1.73
C LEU A 38 15.88 -10.82 2.41
N ALA A 39 16.00 -11.38 3.62
CA ALA A 39 14.85 -11.83 4.40
C ALA A 39 13.91 -10.68 4.75
N SER A 40 14.45 -9.52 5.13
CA SER A 40 13.66 -8.33 5.45
C SER A 40 13.02 -7.73 4.20
N SER A 41 13.76 -7.62 3.09
CA SER A 41 13.23 -7.20 1.80
C SER A 41 12.06 -8.06 1.34
N HIS A 42 12.13 -9.38 1.54
CA HIS A 42 11.02 -10.28 1.20
C HIS A 42 9.79 -10.00 2.07
N ARG A 43 9.96 -9.94 3.39
CA ARG A 43 8.87 -9.63 4.34
C ARG A 43 8.23 -8.28 4.08
N ASP A 44 9.05 -7.26 3.83
CA ASP A 44 8.60 -5.87 3.71
C ASP A 44 7.88 -5.61 2.39
N ARG A 45 8.12 -6.38 1.32
CA ARG A 45 7.32 -6.29 0.08
C ARG A 45 5.83 -6.55 0.34
N ASP A 46 5.51 -7.51 1.20
CA ASP A 46 4.13 -7.79 1.57
C ASP A 46 3.62 -6.82 2.64
N GLY A 47 4.49 -6.41 3.57
CA GLY A 47 4.17 -5.34 4.53
C GLY A 47 3.82 -4.01 3.86
N GLN A 48 4.52 -3.66 2.78
CA GLN A 48 4.33 -2.41 2.03
C GLN A 48 2.91 -2.28 1.47
N LYS A 49 2.31 -3.38 1.01
CA LYS A 49 0.91 -3.41 0.54
C LYS A 49 -0.06 -3.01 1.66
N ARG A 50 0.18 -3.49 2.88
CA ARG A 50 -0.62 -3.15 4.07
C ARG A 50 -0.39 -1.70 4.49
N ASN A 51 0.87 -1.25 4.48
CA ASN A 51 1.25 0.12 4.85
C ASN A 51 0.63 1.16 3.92
N PHE A 52 0.66 0.93 2.60
CA PHE A 52 0.01 1.83 1.64
C PHE A 52 -1.50 1.87 1.82
N ARG A 53 -2.15 0.71 2.02
CA ARG A 53 -3.58 0.68 2.30
C ARG A 53 -3.92 1.45 3.57
N ARG A 54 -3.13 1.29 4.64
CA ARG A 54 -3.29 2.05 5.89
C ARG A 54 -3.17 3.56 5.63
N LEU A 55 -2.14 3.97 4.89
CA LEU A 55 -1.92 5.37 4.53
C LEU A 55 -3.10 5.97 3.74
N TRP A 56 -3.64 5.25 2.75
CA TRP A 56 -4.77 5.73 1.97
C TRP A 56 -6.04 5.89 2.81
N ILE A 57 -6.28 4.98 3.74
CA ILE A 57 -7.40 5.08 4.69
C ILE A 57 -7.21 6.30 5.60
N THR A 58 -6.00 6.48 6.15
CA THR A 58 -5.69 7.64 7.01
C THR A 58 -5.88 8.97 6.27
N ARG A 59 -5.45 9.06 5.01
CA ARG A 59 -5.63 10.25 4.16
C ARG A 59 -7.10 10.54 3.85
N LEU A 60 -7.90 9.50 3.57
CA LEU A 60 -9.33 9.67 3.38
C LEU A 60 -10.01 10.12 4.67
N ASN A 61 -9.65 9.50 5.81
CA ASN A 61 -10.18 9.85 7.11
C ASN A 61 -9.87 11.29 7.52
N SER A 62 -8.70 11.84 7.17
CA SER A 62 -8.38 13.23 7.49
C SER A 62 -9.27 14.20 6.73
N VAL A 63 -9.47 13.99 5.43
CA VAL A 63 -10.34 14.86 4.60
C VAL A 63 -11.81 14.78 5.03
N ILE A 64 -12.27 13.59 5.41
CA ILE A 64 -13.60 13.40 6.00
C ILE A 64 -13.76 14.22 7.29
N ARG A 65 -12.75 14.17 8.18
CA ARG A 65 -12.80 14.88 9.47
C ARG A 65 -12.70 16.39 9.34
N GLU A 66 -12.13 16.90 8.26
CA GLU A 66 -12.08 18.34 7.97
C GLU A 66 -13.46 18.95 7.64
N GLY A 67 -14.55 18.17 7.64
CA GLY A 67 -15.91 18.68 7.51
C GLY A 67 -16.42 18.81 6.07
N TRP A 68 -15.60 18.44 5.08
CA TRP A 68 -16.00 18.41 3.67
C TRP A 68 -17.01 17.30 3.34
N LEU A 69 -17.20 16.36 4.27
CA LEU A 69 -18.10 15.23 4.15
C LEU A 69 -18.86 15.02 5.46
N SER A 70 -20.19 14.94 5.40
CA SER A 70 -21.04 14.63 6.56
C SER A 70 -20.99 13.14 6.99
N TYR A 71 -20.12 12.34 6.39
CA TYR A 71 -20.06 10.88 6.51
C TYR A 71 -18.84 10.40 7.27
N SER A 72 -18.97 9.26 7.98
CA SER A 72 -17.81 8.47 8.41
C SER A 72 -17.25 7.61 7.26
N TYR A 73 -15.95 7.33 7.27
CA TYR A 73 -15.29 6.49 6.24
C TYR A 73 -15.94 5.13 6.00
N SER A 74 -16.34 4.45 7.08
CA SER A 74 -17.04 3.17 7.01
C SER A 74 -18.32 3.26 6.19
N ARG A 75 -19.11 4.31 6.40
CA ARG A 75 -20.36 4.56 5.70
C ARG A 75 -20.13 4.95 4.24
N LEU A 76 -19.16 5.82 3.96
CA LEU A 76 -18.78 6.16 2.59
C LEU A 76 -18.37 4.92 1.77
N ILE A 77 -17.55 4.05 2.35
CA ILE A 77 -17.14 2.81 1.68
C ILE A 77 -18.32 1.86 1.51
N HIS A 78 -19.16 1.69 2.53
CA HIS A 78 -20.36 0.86 2.44
C HIS A 78 -21.27 1.32 1.30
N ASP A 79 -21.53 2.62 1.21
CA ASP A 79 -22.45 3.18 0.22
C ASP A 79 -21.87 3.11 -1.20
N LEU A 80 -20.54 3.26 -1.35
CA LEU A 80 -19.85 2.97 -2.62
C LEU A 80 -20.03 1.50 -3.07
N TYR A 81 -19.91 0.54 -2.15
CA TYR A 81 -20.14 -0.88 -2.46
C TYR A 81 -21.61 -1.16 -2.78
N LYS A 82 -22.55 -0.59 -2.03
CA LYS A 82 -24.01 -0.74 -2.27
C LYS A 82 -24.40 -0.24 -3.67
N ARG A 83 -23.68 0.76 -4.18
CA ARG A 83 -23.84 1.34 -5.52
C ARG A 83 -23.01 0.66 -6.61
N GLN A 84 -22.30 -0.42 -6.28
CA GLN A 84 -21.42 -1.15 -7.20
C GLN A 84 -20.29 -0.29 -7.82
N LEU A 85 -19.93 0.83 -7.17
CA LEU A 85 -18.82 1.66 -7.59
C LEU A 85 -17.50 1.02 -7.12
N SER A 86 -16.81 0.35 -8.03
CA SER A 86 -15.56 -0.38 -7.79
C SER A 86 -14.32 0.52 -7.72
N LEU A 87 -14.40 1.62 -6.95
CA LEU A 87 -13.28 2.54 -6.78
C LEU A 87 -12.26 2.03 -5.76
N ASN A 88 -11.00 1.96 -6.20
CA ASN A 88 -9.89 1.60 -5.34
C ASN A 88 -9.56 2.72 -4.34
N ARG A 89 -9.20 2.33 -3.11
CA ARG A 89 -8.80 3.27 -2.03
C ARG A 89 -7.59 4.14 -2.40
N LYS A 90 -6.71 3.64 -3.27
CA LYS A 90 -5.60 4.42 -3.85
C LYS A 90 -6.12 5.64 -4.62
N ILE A 91 -7.09 5.43 -5.50
CA ILE A 91 -7.67 6.47 -6.36
C ILE A 91 -8.45 7.46 -5.49
N LEU A 92 -9.29 6.96 -4.59
CA LEU A 92 -10.03 7.80 -3.64
C LEU A 92 -9.10 8.69 -2.80
N ALA A 93 -8.02 8.15 -2.25
CA ALA A 93 -7.07 8.93 -1.48
C ALA A 93 -6.32 9.97 -2.33
N GLN A 94 -6.04 9.66 -3.60
CA GLN A 94 -5.40 10.61 -4.51
C GLN A 94 -6.36 11.75 -4.89
N ILE A 95 -7.62 11.44 -5.17
CA ILE A 95 -8.69 12.41 -5.41
C ILE A 95 -8.85 13.33 -4.20
N ALA A 96 -8.90 12.75 -3.00
CA ALA A 96 -9.06 13.50 -1.76
C ALA A 96 -7.92 14.52 -1.53
N ILE A 97 -6.71 14.23 -2.00
CA ILE A 97 -5.57 15.17 -1.93
C ILE A 97 -5.63 16.20 -3.06
N ALA A 98 -5.90 15.76 -4.29
CA ALA A 98 -5.82 16.61 -5.48
C ALA A 98 -6.98 17.61 -5.59
N ASN A 99 -8.20 17.19 -5.26
CA ASN A 99 -9.38 18.04 -5.32
C ASN A 99 -10.41 17.60 -4.26
N LYS A 100 -10.45 18.33 -3.15
CA LYS A 100 -11.39 18.07 -2.04
C LYS A 100 -12.85 18.23 -2.46
N ASN A 101 -13.16 19.19 -3.32
CA ASN A 101 -14.52 19.47 -3.79
C ASN A 101 -15.09 18.31 -4.64
N PHE A 102 -14.23 17.59 -5.36
CA PHE A 102 -14.69 16.43 -6.13
C PHE A 102 -15.15 15.28 -5.21
N LEU A 103 -14.51 15.15 -4.05
CA LEU A 103 -14.91 14.15 -3.06
C LEU A 103 -16.27 14.47 -2.44
N SER A 104 -16.56 15.77 -2.18
CA SER A 104 -17.88 16.19 -1.68
C SER A 104 -18.98 15.95 -2.71
N LEU A 105 -18.74 16.27 -3.98
CA LEU A 105 -19.69 15.97 -5.08
C LEU A 105 -20.02 14.48 -5.19
N ILE A 106 -19.01 13.60 -5.10
CA ILE A 106 -19.25 12.15 -5.07
C ILE A 106 -20.15 11.78 -3.89
N SER A 107 -19.93 12.38 -2.71
CA SER A 107 -20.74 12.08 -1.54
C SER A 107 -22.17 12.59 -1.64
N GLU A 108 -22.37 13.75 -2.26
CA GLU A 108 -23.69 14.33 -2.50
C GLU A 108 -24.49 13.45 -3.47
N GLU A 109 -23.87 12.98 -4.55
CA GLU A 109 -24.47 12.02 -5.47
C GLU A 109 -24.81 10.69 -4.76
N ILE A 110 -23.98 10.29 -3.79
CA ILE A 110 -24.23 9.12 -2.94
C ILE A 110 -25.41 9.34 -1.96
N ILE A 111 -25.64 10.55 -1.48
CA ILE A 111 -26.83 10.89 -0.68
C ILE A 111 -28.07 10.88 -1.58
N ARG A 112 -28.00 11.62 -2.70
CA ARG A 112 -29.14 11.91 -3.57
C ARG A 112 -29.84 10.62 -3.99
N ASP A 113 -29.08 9.64 -4.46
CA ASP A 113 -29.72 8.40 -4.92
C ASP A 113 -30.01 7.35 -3.83
N GLY A 114 -29.68 7.65 -2.56
CA GLY A 114 -30.08 6.82 -1.43
C GLY A 114 -31.61 6.77 -1.24
N ASN A 115 -32.29 7.84 -1.66
CA ASN A 115 -33.74 7.99 -1.56
C ASN A 115 -34.53 7.15 -2.58
N TRP A 116 -33.97 6.73 -3.73
CA TRP A 116 -34.78 6.02 -4.74
C TRP A 116 -35.14 4.59 -4.36
N LYS A 117 -34.37 3.93 -3.49
CA LYS A 117 -34.68 2.55 -3.06
C LYS A 117 -35.82 2.47 -2.04
N GLU A 118 -36.19 3.57 -1.38
CA GLU A 118 -37.36 3.61 -0.49
C GLU A 118 -38.68 3.67 -1.27
N PHE A 119 -38.68 4.11 -2.54
CA PHE A 119 -39.88 4.17 -3.39
C PHE A 119 -40.20 2.86 -4.14
N VAL A 120 -39.25 1.93 -4.25
CA VAL A 120 -39.43 0.68 -5.03
C VAL A 120 -39.98 -0.47 -4.16
N GLY A 121 -40.18 -0.24 -2.86
CA GLY A 121 -40.69 -1.21 -1.89
C GLY A 121 -42.20 -1.13 -1.60
N VAL A 122 -42.99 -0.52 -2.48
CA VAL A 122 -44.46 -0.55 -2.42
C VAL A 122 -44.98 -0.99 -3.78
N ILE A 123 -45.10 -2.31 -3.94
CA ILE A 123 -46.15 -3.09 -4.63
C ILE A 123 -45.96 -4.54 -4.15
#